data_AF-A0A0R2QB42-F1
#
_entry.id   AF-A0A0R2QB42-F1
#
_cell.length_a   1.000
_cell.length_b   1.000
_cell.length_c   1.000
_cell.angle_alpha   90.00
_cell.angle_beta   90.00
_cell.angle_gamma   90.00
#
_symmetry.space_group_name_H-M   'P 1'
#
loop_
_entity.id
_entity.type
_entity.pdbx_description
1 polymer ?
#
loop_
_entity_poly.entity_id
_entity_poly.type
_entity_poly.pdbx_seq_one_letter_code
_entity_poly.pdbx_strand_id
1 'polypeptide(L)' 'MATETLTGAQALIRSLELLGVDTVFGLPGGAILPTYDPLMDSKKLRHILVRHEQGAGHAAEGYAAASGRVG' A
#
# COMPACT_ATOMS: atom_id res chain seq x y z
N MET A 1 -23.10 13.20 11.28
CA MET A 1 -22.55 12.45 10.13
C MET A 1 -22.66 10.97 10.45
N ALA A 2 -23.10 10.13 9.52
CA ALA A 2 -23.09 8.69 9.73
C ALA A 2 -21.63 8.21 9.73
N THR A 3 -21.27 7.36 10.69
CA THR A 3 -19.95 6.72 10.70
C THR A 3 -19.89 5.73 9.53
N GLU A 4 -18.92 5.90 8.66
CA GLU A 4 -18.64 4.94 7.59
C GLU A 4 -18.07 3.66 8.21
N THR A 5 -18.70 2.52 7.95
CA THR A 5 -18.18 1.21 8.39
C THR A 5 -17.24 0.68 7.32
N LEU A 6 -15.95 0.57 7.64
CA LEU A 6 -14.92 0.02 6.76
C LEU A 6 -14.51 -1.38 7.23
N THR A 7 -14.14 -2.24 6.29
CA THR A 7 -13.36 -3.45 6.63
C THR A 7 -11.97 -3.06 7.12
N GLY A 8 -11.28 -3.94 7.84
CA GLY A 8 -9.90 -3.69 8.26
C GLY A 8 -8.95 -3.41 7.08
N ALA A 9 -9.15 -4.11 5.95
CA ALA A 9 -8.42 -3.88 4.71
C ALA A 9 -8.68 -2.47 4.13
N GLN A 10 -9.93 -2.05 4.05
CA GLN A 10 -10.28 -0.70 3.58
C GLN A 10 -9.73 0.38 4.51
N ALA A 11 -9.79 0.17 5.83
CA ALA A 11 -9.23 1.10 6.81
C ALA A 11 -7.71 1.24 6.66
N LEU A 12 -6.99 0.16 6.37
CA LEU A 12 -5.56 0.17 6.11
C LEU A 12 -5.23 1.02 4.88
N ILE A 13 -5.88 0.74 3.74
CA ILE A 13 -5.68 1.50 2.49
C ILE A 13 -6.03 2.97 2.69
N ARG A 14 -7.15 3.26 3.34
CA ARG A 14 -7.58 4.63 3.62
C ARG A 14 -6.58 5.38 4.49
N SER A 15 -5.97 4.71 5.46
CA SER A 15 -4.96 5.31 6.32
C SER A 15 -3.71 5.70 5.51
N LEU A 16 -3.24 4.84 4.60
CA LEU A 16 -2.12 5.16 3.70
C LEU A 16 -2.43 6.37 2.81
N GLU A 17 -3.64 6.43 2.24
CA GLU A 17 -4.07 7.58 1.44
C GLU A 17 -4.08 8.89 2.24
N LEU A 18 -4.57 8.85 3.49
CA LEU A 18 -4.63 10.02 4.37
C LEU A 18 -3.24 10.49 4.81
N LEU A 19 -2.28 9.57 4.91
CA LEU A 19 -0.86 9.87 5.17
C LEU A 19 -0.12 10.39 3.93
N GLY A 20 -0.79 10.49 2.77
CA GLY A 20 -0.17 10.97 1.53
C GLY A 20 0.81 9.97 0.90
N VAL A 21 0.70 8.69 1.28
CA VAL A 21 1.37 7.61 0.55
C VAL A 21 0.77 7.54 -0.84
N ASP A 22 1.61 7.35 -1.85
CA ASP A 22 1.17 7.19 -3.24
C ASP A 22 1.76 5.96 -3.95
N THR A 23 2.72 5.28 -3.32
CA THR A 23 3.44 4.16 -3.92
C THR A 23 3.57 3.06 -2.88
N VAL A 24 3.23 1.83 -3.26
CA VAL A 24 3.30 0.64 -2.40
C VAL A 24 4.02 -0.47 -3.16
N PHE A 25 5.10 -1.00 -2.58
CA PHE A 25 5.83 -2.15 -3.12
C PHE A 25 5.34 -3.41 -2.41
N GLY A 26 4.88 -4.42 -3.16
CA GLY A 26 4.36 -5.62 -2.50
C GLY A 26 4.21 -6.83 -3.40
N LEU A 27 4.19 -8.00 -2.78
CA LEU A 27 3.92 -9.29 -3.40
C LEU A 27 2.66 -9.89 -2.74
N PRO A 28 1.61 -10.24 -3.51
CA PRO A 28 0.41 -10.82 -2.93
C PRO A 28 0.69 -12.25 -2.42
N GLY A 29 0.04 -12.58 -1.30
CA GLY A 29 0.04 -13.91 -0.69
C GLY A 29 -1.29 -14.17 0.00
N GLY A 30 -1.59 -15.44 0.29
CA GLY A 30 -2.94 -15.85 0.75
C GLY A 30 -3.49 -15.05 1.93
N ALA A 31 -2.65 -14.75 2.92
CA ALA A 31 -3.07 -14.02 4.13
C ALA A 31 -3.33 -12.52 3.87
N ILE A 32 -2.58 -11.88 2.96
CA ILE A 32 -2.69 -10.44 2.68
C ILE A 32 -3.67 -10.13 1.55
N LEU A 33 -4.11 -11.14 0.80
CA LEU A 33 -4.95 -10.99 -0.39
C LEU A 33 -6.22 -10.13 -0.18
N PRO A 34 -6.94 -10.20 0.95
CA PRO A 34 -8.09 -9.32 1.19
C PRO A 34 -7.75 -7.81 1.22
N THR A 35 -6.48 -7.47 1.44
CA THR A 35 -5.98 -6.08 1.41
C THR A 35 -5.69 -5.61 -0.01
N TYR A 36 -5.47 -6.54 -0.95
CA TYR A 36 -5.22 -6.22 -2.35
C TYR A 36 -6.47 -5.71 -3.06
N ASP A 37 -7.67 -6.17 -2.71
CA ASP A 37 -8.92 -5.68 -3.32
C ASP A 37 -9.07 -4.15 -3.19
N PRO A 38 -9.10 -3.56 -1.96
CA PRO A 38 -9.18 -2.10 -1.82
C PRO A 38 -7.90 -1.39 -2.30
N LEU A 39 -6.73 -2.04 -2.30
CA LEU A 39 -5.51 -1.46 -2.85
C LEU A 39 -5.64 -1.24 -4.37
N MET A 40 -6.20 -2.22 -5.09
CA MET A 40 -6.42 -2.15 -6.54
C MET A 40 -7.56 -1.20 -6.91
N ASP A 41 -8.53 -0.99 -6.01
CA ASP A 41 -9.59 0.00 -6.19
C ASP A 41 -9.09 1.45 -5.99
N SER A 42 -8.05 1.65 -5.18
CA SER A 42 -7.50 2.99 -4.91
C SER A 42 -7.03 3.68 -6.19
N LYS A 43 -7.39 4.95 -6.34
CA LYS A 43 -6.90 5.83 -7.41
C LYS A 43 -5.72 6.69 -6.98
N LYS A 44 -5.35 6.62 -5.69
CA LYS A 44 -4.27 7.42 -5.09
C LYS A 44 -3.00 6.60 -4.89
N LEU A 45 -3.15 5.30 -4.60
CA LEU A 45 -2.02 4.39 -4.41
C LEU A 45 -1.67 3.69 -5.71
N ARG A 46 -0.39 3.76 -6.08
CA ARG A 46 0.21 2.96 -7.14
C ARG A 46 0.85 1.73 -6.50
N HIS A 47 0.32 0.55 -6.83
CA HIS A 47 0.96 -0.71 -6.47
C HIS A 47 2.08 -1.06 -7.46
N ILE A 48 3.25 -1.42 -6.95
CA ILE A 48 4.37 -1.97 -7.70
C ILE A 48 4.55 -3.42 -7.26
N LEU A 49 4.16 -4.33 -8.16
CA LEU A 49 4.36 -5.76 -7.95
C LEU A 49 5.85 -6.10 -8.00
N VAL A 50 6.37 -6.60 -6.89
CA VAL A 50 7.73 -7.16 -6.83
C VAL A 50 7.72 -8.67 -7.07
N ARG A 51 8.90 -9.27 -7.20
CA ARG A 51 9.06 -10.73 -7.38
C ARG A 51 9.62 -11.45 -6.16
N HIS A 52 10.03 -10.69 -5.14
CA HIS A 52 10.56 -11.18 -3.89
C HIS A 52 10.33 -10.11 -2.82
N GLU A 53 9.97 -10.51 -1.61
CA GLU A 53 9.64 -9.59 -0.51
C GLU A 53 10.86 -8.77 -0.09
N GLN A 54 12.06 -9.37 -0.07
CA GLN A 54 13.31 -8.61 0.09
C GLN A 54 13.49 -7.53 -0.99
N GLY A 55 13.05 -7.81 -2.22
CA GLY A 55 13.05 -6.84 -3.30
C GLY A 55 12.09 -5.68 -3.07
N ALA A 56 10.94 -5.92 -2.43
CA ALA A 56 10.07 -4.83 -1.95
C ALA A 56 10.75 -3.97 -0.89
N GLY A 57 11.40 -4.59 0.09
CA GLY A 57 12.15 -3.86 1.12
C GLY A 57 13.23 -2.94 0.55
N HIS A 58 14.08 -3.46 -0.35
CA HIS A 58 15.10 -2.64 -1.01
C HIS A 58 14.51 -1.56 -1.93
N ALA A 59 13.41 -1.84 -2.62
CA ALA A 59 12.74 -0.86 -3.48
C ALA A 59 12.12 0.29 -2.67
N ALA A 60 11.49 -0.03 -1.53
CA ALA A 60 10.98 0.93 -0.56
C ALA A 60 12.11 1.80 0.00
N GLU A 61 13.21 1.19 0.46
CA GLU A 61 14.38 1.91 0.96
C GLU A 61 14.97 2.85 -0.10
N GLY A 62 15.14 2.35 -1.33
CA GLY A 62 15.63 3.17 -2.45
C GLY A 62 14.68 4.31 -2.80
N TYR A 63 13.37 4.07 -2.79
CA TYR A 63 12.36 5.12 -2.99
C TYR A 63 12.46 6.20 -1.91
N ALA A 64 12.59 5.82 -0.65
CA ALA A 64 12.73 6.75 0.45
C ALA A 64 14.01 7.59 0.32
N ALA A 65 15.14 6.94 0.05
CA ALA A 65 16.43 7.61 -0.11
C ALA A 65 16.45 8.59 -1.29
N ALA A 66 15.83 8.23 -2.42
CA ALA A 66 15.84 9.04 -3.64
C ALA A 66 14.81 10.18 -3.62
N SER A 67 13.67 10.00 -2.94
CA SER A 67 12.56 10.95 -2.97
C SER A 67 12.42 11.80 -1.69
N GLY A 68 13.02 11.36 -0.58
CA GLY A 68 12.79 11.94 0.74
C GLY A 68 11.40 11.64 1.33
N ARG A 69 10.62 10.75 0.70
CA ARG A 69 9.28 10.33 1.15
C ARG A 69 9.35 9.01 1.92
N VAL A 70 8.25 8.61 2.55
CA VAL A 70 8.14 7.28 3.14
C VAL A 70 8.19 6.22 2.03
N GLY A 71 9.01 5.20 2.25
CA GLY A 71 9.14 4.01 1.41
C GLY A 71 8.53 2.80 2.07
#